data_AF-A0A957HBG1-F1
#
_entry.id   AF-A0A957HBG1-F1
#
_cell.length_a   1.000
_cell.length_b   1.000
_cell.length_c   1.000
_cell.angle_alpha   90.00
_cell.angle_beta   90.00
_cell.angle_gamma   90.00
#
_symmetry.space_group_name_H-M   'P 1'
#
loop_
_entity.id
_entity.type
_entity.pdbx_description
1 polymer ?
#
loop_
_entity_poly.entity_id
_entity_poly.type
_entity_poly.pdbx_seq_one_letter_code
_entity_poly.pdbx_strand_id
1 'polypeptide(L)'
;MFPALELGPLVIPTGVFALLLGGWLALSVVERAAPRVGGVPAHLYALATAMIVAGIIGARLSFVFLHWDAFRENLLGIVWPLNSGYELWGGLLFALAAAWLQMRRDQLALGTVLDGLLPGLLTMLVFVSLSDFLGGSGYGVETTMPWGLRLFDLPVKRHPVQLYEVLVGLAALGSWFYLVRGRTRLPAGANYTRNSILIPSAIYAGGRLFVEAFRANSVVVGDGWRVVQLLCLAVLAAALWLYAAAAPAGSENGVKAG
;
A
#
# COMPACT_ATOMS: atom_id res chain seq x y z
N MET A 1 13.80 16.54 12.19
CA MET A 1 12.60 15.66 12.08
C MET A 1 11.93 15.64 13.45
N PHE A 2 10.62 15.43 13.53
CA PHE A 2 9.86 15.45 14.79
C PHE A 2 9.47 14.02 15.16
N PRO A 3 10.31 13.25 15.88
CA PRO A 3 10.06 11.83 16.14
C PRO A 3 8.94 11.60 17.17
N ALA A 4 8.70 12.57 18.03
CA ALA A 4 7.63 12.54 19.01
C ALA A 4 6.99 13.92 19.19
N LEU A 5 5.69 13.92 19.50
CA LEU A 5 4.96 15.07 20.01
C LEU A 5 4.89 14.95 21.53
N GLU A 6 5.49 15.91 22.22
CA GLU A 6 5.46 15.99 23.67
C GLU A 6 4.26 16.84 24.09
N LEU A 7 3.19 16.19 24.56
CA LEU A 7 2.00 16.81 25.14
C LEU A 7 2.07 16.65 26.67
N GLY A 8 2.94 17.43 27.32
CA GLY A 8 3.20 17.29 28.75
C GLY A 8 3.79 15.91 29.09
N PRO A 9 3.17 15.08 29.95
CA PRO A 9 3.67 13.74 30.26
C PRO A 9 3.42 12.72 29.13
N LEU A 10 2.63 13.06 28.10
CA LEU A 10 2.29 12.16 27.01
C LEU A 10 3.23 12.37 25.83
N VAL A 11 4.05 11.36 25.53
CA VAL A 11 4.94 11.33 24.36
C VAL A 11 4.27 10.48 23.28
N ILE A 12 3.78 11.12 22.21
CA ILE A 12 3.16 10.43 21.08
C ILE A 12 4.19 10.29 19.96
N PRO A 13 4.62 9.07 19.59
CA PRO A 13 5.47 8.86 18.43
C PRO A 13 4.73 9.30 17.16
N THR A 14 5.28 10.29 16.46
CA THR A 14 4.62 10.91 15.29
C THR A 14 4.44 9.94 14.14
N GLY A 15 5.38 9.01 13.95
CA GLY A 15 5.27 7.94 12.96
C GLY A 15 4.07 7.04 13.21
N VAL A 16 3.91 6.55 14.46
CA VAL A 16 2.76 5.71 14.84
C VAL A 16 1.45 6.48 14.70
N PHE A 17 1.43 7.76 15.09
CA PHE A 17 0.27 8.60 14.88
C PHE A 17 -0.10 8.74 13.40
N ALA A 18 0.89 8.93 12.51
CA ALA A 18 0.67 8.99 11.07
C ALA A 18 0.10 7.67 10.52
N LEU A 19 0.57 6.51 11.00
CA LEU A 19 0.02 5.21 10.61
C LEU A 19 -1.45 5.02 11.07
N LEU A 20 -1.78 5.43 12.30
CA LEU A 20 -3.16 5.35 12.81
C LEU A 20 -4.10 6.26 12.01
N LEU A 21 -3.67 7.50 11.75
CA LEU A 21 -4.40 8.44 10.91
C LEU A 21 -4.57 7.90 9.48
N GLY A 22 -3.50 7.30 8.93
CA GLY A 22 -3.50 6.67 7.62
C GLY A 22 -4.46 5.50 7.52
N GLY A 23 -4.53 4.63 8.54
CA GLY A 23 -5.47 3.52 8.61
C GLY A 23 -6.93 4.00 8.64
N TRP A 24 -7.23 5.01 9.47
CA TRP A 24 -8.57 5.60 9.53
C TRP A 24 -8.98 6.26 8.21
N LEU A 25 -8.07 7.02 7.59
CA LEU A 25 -8.31 7.66 6.29
C LEU A 25 -8.44 6.62 5.18
N ALA A 26 -7.62 5.56 5.18
CA ALA A 26 -7.70 4.47 4.22
C ALA A 26 -9.08 3.79 4.27
N LEU A 27 -9.57 3.44 5.46
CA LEU A 27 -10.91 2.88 5.65
C LEU A 27 -12.01 3.84 5.19
N SER A 28 -11.91 5.12 5.55
CA SER A 28 -12.85 6.17 5.12
C SER A 28 -12.86 6.34 3.60
N VAL A 29 -11.70 6.24 2.95
CA VAL A 29 -11.57 6.30 1.49
C VAL A 29 -12.17 5.07 0.83
N VAL A 30 -11.96 3.87 1.36
CA VAL A 30 -12.57 2.62 0.87
C VAL A 30 -14.10 2.70 0.91
N GLU A 31 -14.66 3.14 2.04
CA GLU A 31 -16.10 3.28 2.20
C GLU A 31 -16.70 4.25 1.17
N ARG A 32 -16.03 5.39 0.95
CA ARG A 32 -16.44 6.38 -0.06
C ARG A 32 -16.20 5.90 -1.48
N ALA A 33 -15.20 5.06 -1.72
CA ALA A 33 -14.87 4.53 -3.03
C ALA A 33 -15.86 3.46 -3.48
N ALA A 34 -16.39 2.67 -2.55
CA ALA A 34 -17.25 1.51 -2.82
C ALA A 34 -18.40 1.77 -3.82
N PRO A 35 -19.24 2.83 -3.66
CA PRO A 35 -20.35 3.07 -4.58
C PRO A 35 -19.88 3.41 -6.00
N ARG A 36 -18.67 3.97 -6.15
CA ARG A 36 -18.11 4.41 -7.44
C ARG A 36 -17.61 3.26 -8.31
N VAL A 37 -17.46 2.07 -7.73
CA VAL A 37 -16.97 0.83 -8.37
C VAL A 37 -18.00 -0.31 -8.34
N GLY A 38 -19.25 0.01 -7.98
CA GLY A 38 -20.33 -0.98 -7.86
C GLY A 38 -20.20 -1.89 -6.65
N GLY A 39 -19.39 -1.51 -5.66
CA GLY A 39 -19.26 -2.18 -4.38
C GLY A 39 -20.25 -1.65 -3.34
N VAL A 40 -20.57 -2.48 -2.36
CA VAL A 40 -21.37 -2.07 -1.20
C VAL A 40 -20.43 -1.54 -0.11
N PRO A 41 -20.63 -0.30 0.39
CA PRO A 41 -19.73 0.31 1.39
C PRO A 41 -19.49 -0.55 2.61
N ALA A 42 -20.55 -1.11 3.21
CA ALA A 42 -20.45 -1.95 4.39
C ALA A 42 -19.58 -3.20 4.16
N HIS A 43 -19.72 -3.86 3.01
CA HIS A 43 -18.94 -5.06 2.69
C HIS A 43 -17.47 -4.72 2.46
N LEU A 44 -17.16 -3.67 1.70
CA LEU A 44 -15.76 -3.29 1.44
C LEU A 44 -15.06 -2.71 2.68
N TYR A 45 -15.78 -1.95 3.51
CA TYR A 45 -15.27 -1.48 4.80
C TYR A 45 -15.00 -2.63 5.76
N ALA A 46 -15.93 -3.58 5.88
CA ALA A 46 -15.76 -4.77 6.71
C ALA A 46 -14.58 -5.62 6.23
N LEU A 47 -14.46 -5.81 4.91
CA LEU A 47 -13.34 -6.51 4.28
C LEU A 47 -12.00 -5.83 4.60
N ALA A 48 -11.88 -4.53 4.37
CA ALA A 48 -10.65 -3.78 4.65
C ALA A 48 -10.29 -3.83 6.15
N THR A 49 -11.29 -3.74 7.03
CA THR A 49 -11.10 -3.87 8.48
C THR A 49 -10.60 -5.26 8.86
N ALA A 50 -11.21 -6.31 8.31
CA ALA A 50 -10.80 -7.69 8.54
C ALA A 50 -9.36 -7.94 8.07
N MET A 51 -8.97 -7.38 6.92
CA MET A 51 -7.60 -7.44 6.40
C MET A 51 -6.60 -6.77 7.35
N ILE A 52 -6.90 -5.57 7.87
CA ILE A 52 -6.03 -4.86 8.82
C ILE A 52 -5.87 -5.67 10.10
N VAL A 53 -6.97 -6.13 10.70
CA VAL A 53 -6.95 -6.89 11.96
C VAL A 53 -6.21 -8.21 11.79
N ALA A 54 -6.56 -9.00 10.76
CA ALA A 54 -5.89 -10.26 10.48
C ALA A 54 -4.40 -10.05 10.15
N GLY A 55 -4.06 -8.97 9.45
CA GLY A 55 -2.68 -8.63 9.12
C GLY A 55 -1.84 -8.31 10.36
N ILE A 56 -2.35 -7.51 11.30
CA ILE A 56 -1.65 -7.21 12.56
C ILE A 56 -1.44 -8.48 13.39
N ILE A 57 -2.48 -9.30 13.51
CA ILE A 57 -2.41 -10.58 14.25
C ILE A 57 -1.40 -11.53 13.56
N GLY A 58 -1.52 -11.70 12.25
CA GLY A 58 -0.64 -12.58 11.47
C GLY A 58 0.82 -12.14 11.50
N ALA A 59 1.07 -10.82 11.45
CA ALA A 59 2.42 -10.28 11.56
C ALA A 59 3.05 -10.60 12.91
N ARG A 60 2.26 -10.52 13.99
CA ARG A 60 2.73 -10.87 15.33
C ARG A 60 2.97 -12.37 15.48
N LEU A 61 2.02 -13.20 15.09
CA LEU A 61 2.13 -14.64 15.20
C LEU A 61 3.29 -15.19 14.37
N SER A 62 3.51 -14.66 13.17
CA SER A 62 4.61 -15.07 12.31
C SER A 62 5.97 -14.64 12.89
N PHE A 63 6.06 -13.44 13.46
CA PHE A 63 7.26 -13.02 14.19
C PHE A 63 7.58 -13.94 15.36
N VAL A 64 6.57 -14.29 16.18
CA VAL A 64 6.70 -15.21 17.32
C VAL A 64 7.12 -16.59 16.85
N PHE A 65 6.55 -17.10 15.77
CA PHE A 65 6.91 -18.40 15.20
C PHE A 65 8.37 -18.45 14.77
N LEU A 66 8.86 -17.42 14.09
CA LEU A 66 10.26 -17.33 13.64
C LEU A 66 11.25 -17.16 14.80
N HIS A 67 10.82 -16.61 15.93
CA HIS A 67 11.64 -16.34 17.11
C HIS A 67 11.16 -17.14 18.32
N TRP A 68 10.67 -18.36 18.11
CA TRP A 68 9.98 -19.15 19.13
C TRP A 68 10.78 -19.31 20.43
N ASP A 69 12.10 -19.48 20.31
CA ASP A 69 12.98 -19.63 21.48
C ASP A 69 12.95 -18.43 22.42
N ALA A 70 12.64 -17.22 21.94
CA ALA A 70 12.50 -16.04 22.78
C ALA A 70 11.16 -15.98 23.55
N PHE A 71 10.15 -16.76 23.14
CA PHE A 71 8.79 -16.71 23.70
C PHE A 71 8.42 -17.95 24.52
N ARG A 72 9.11 -19.08 24.31
CA ARG A 72 8.79 -20.37 24.96
C ARG A 72 8.78 -20.34 26.48
N GLU A 73 9.59 -19.47 27.11
CA GLU A 73 9.67 -19.33 28.57
C GLU A 73 8.72 -18.27 29.12
N ASN A 74 8.19 -17.39 28.27
CA ASN A 74 7.27 -16.33 28.66
C ASN A 74 6.22 -16.07 27.57
N LEU A 75 5.14 -16.86 27.60
CA LEU A 75 4.05 -16.77 26.64
C LEU A 75 3.30 -15.43 26.69
N LEU A 76 3.35 -14.69 27.81
CA LEU A 76 2.76 -13.35 27.90
C LEU A 76 3.43 -12.38 26.90
N GLY A 77 4.71 -12.63 26.59
CA GLY A 77 5.47 -11.91 25.57
C GLY A 77 4.83 -11.91 24.19
N ILE A 78 3.97 -12.88 23.87
CA ILE A 78 3.27 -12.99 22.58
C ILE A 78 2.31 -11.81 22.39
N VAL A 79 1.58 -11.44 23.46
CA VAL A 79 0.52 -10.43 23.43
C VAL A 79 0.91 -9.11 24.08
N TRP A 80 1.97 -9.09 24.89
CA TRP A 80 2.43 -7.88 25.57
C TRP A 80 3.93 -7.93 25.89
N PRO A 81 4.70 -6.84 25.67
CA PRO A 81 4.30 -5.57 25.05
C PRO A 81 4.23 -5.65 23.51
N LEU A 82 3.33 -4.86 22.90
CA LEU A 82 3.07 -4.82 21.44
C LEU A 82 3.90 -3.79 20.67
N ASN A 83 4.99 -3.33 21.29
CA ASN A 83 5.73 -2.15 20.87
C ASN A 83 6.67 -2.42 19.67
N SER A 84 7.02 -3.69 19.45
CA SER A 84 7.93 -4.15 18.41
C SER A 84 7.73 -5.64 18.12
N GLY A 85 8.32 -6.15 17.04
CA GLY A 85 8.28 -7.57 16.69
C GLY A 85 7.06 -7.95 15.85
N TYR A 86 7.06 -7.47 14.60
CA TYR A 86 6.06 -7.79 13.59
C TYR A 86 6.78 -8.20 12.31
N GLU A 87 6.32 -9.27 11.69
CA GLU A 87 6.86 -9.77 10.44
C GLU A 87 5.90 -9.43 9.29
N LEU A 88 6.42 -8.74 8.26
CA LEU A 88 5.60 -8.16 7.19
C LEU A 88 4.92 -9.23 6.32
N TRP A 89 5.65 -10.29 5.95
CA TRP A 89 5.15 -11.32 5.04
C TRP A 89 4.04 -12.15 5.67
N GLY A 90 4.17 -12.45 6.95
CA GLY A 90 3.16 -13.10 7.77
C GLY A 90 1.91 -12.26 7.91
N GLY A 91 2.06 -10.95 8.12
CA GLY A 91 0.92 -10.04 8.11
C GLY A 91 0.20 -10.02 6.76
N LEU A 92 0.95 -9.91 5.66
CA LEU A 92 0.39 -9.94 4.32
C LEU A 92 -0.36 -11.24 4.04
N LEU A 93 0.20 -12.39 4.42
CA LEU A 93 -0.42 -13.70 4.23
C LEU A 93 -1.77 -13.80 4.94
N PHE A 94 -1.85 -13.41 6.20
CA PHE A 94 -3.09 -13.45 6.97
C PHE A 94 -4.12 -12.43 6.48
N ALA A 95 -3.69 -11.23 6.07
CA ALA A 95 -4.58 -10.24 5.47
C ALA A 95 -5.21 -10.76 4.17
N LEU A 96 -4.41 -11.39 3.30
CA LEU A 96 -4.90 -12.00 2.05
C LEU A 96 -5.81 -13.20 2.32
N ALA A 97 -5.52 -14.02 3.33
CA ALA A 97 -6.37 -15.14 3.74
C ALA A 97 -7.74 -14.64 4.24
N ALA A 98 -7.75 -13.61 5.09
CA ALA A 98 -8.99 -12.98 5.56
C ALA A 98 -9.80 -12.39 4.40
N ALA A 99 -9.11 -11.71 3.46
CA ALA A 99 -9.74 -11.16 2.27
C ALA A 99 -10.41 -12.26 1.43
N TRP A 100 -9.68 -13.34 1.15
CA TRP A 100 -10.19 -14.46 0.36
C TRP A 100 -11.40 -15.14 1.01
N LEU A 101 -11.34 -15.40 2.31
CA LEU A 101 -12.45 -16.02 3.05
C LEU A 101 -13.70 -15.13 3.03
N GLN A 102 -13.55 -13.83 3.31
CA GLN A 102 -14.69 -12.92 3.35
C GLN A 102 -15.25 -12.63 1.96
N MET A 103 -14.41 -12.51 0.94
CA MET A 103 -14.86 -12.38 -0.45
C MET A 103 -15.71 -13.59 -0.89
N ARG A 104 -15.33 -14.81 -0.50
CA ARG A 104 -16.12 -16.01 -0.79
C ARG A 104 -17.43 -16.04 -0.02
N ARG A 105 -17.41 -15.67 1.25
CA ARG A 105 -18.60 -15.61 2.11
C ARG A 105 -19.65 -14.62 1.58
N ASP A 106 -19.19 -13.45 1.16
CA ASP A 106 -20.06 -12.33 0.74
C ASP A 106 -20.27 -12.28 -0.79
N GLN A 107 -19.77 -13.28 -1.53
CA GLN A 107 -19.84 -13.39 -3.00
C GLN A 107 -19.40 -12.12 -3.75
N LEU A 108 -18.31 -11.50 -3.27
CA LEU A 108 -17.82 -10.24 -3.83
C LEU A 108 -17.03 -10.48 -5.11
N ALA A 109 -17.32 -9.71 -6.16
CA ALA A 109 -16.57 -9.74 -7.41
C ALA A 109 -15.14 -9.21 -7.19
N LEU A 110 -14.13 -10.00 -7.59
CA LEU A 110 -12.71 -9.67 -7.41
C LEU A 110 -12.35 -8.30 -8.00
N GLY A 111 -12.85 -7.96 -9.20
CA GLY A 111 -12.58 -6.67 -9.83
C GLY A 111 -13.08 -5.49 -8.99
N THR A 112 -14.31 -5.57 -8.46
CA THR A 112 -14.89 -4.54 -7.58
C THR A 112 -14.12 -4.42 -6.26
N VAL A 113 -13.71 -5.55 -5.68
CA VAL A 113 -12.90 -5.56 -4.46
C VAL A 113 -11.56 -4.89 -4.69
N LEU A 114 -10.83 -5.30 -5.72
CA LEU A 114 -9.51 -4.73 -5.99
C LEU A 114 -9.57 -3.24 -6.32
N ASP A 115 -10.53 -2.81 -7.16
CA ASP A 115 -10.70 -1.38 -7.51
C ASP A 115 -11.18 -0.54 -6.32
N GLY A 116 -12.02 -1.11 -5.44
CA GLY A 116 -12.53 -0.44 -4.25
C GLY A 116 -11.51 -0.36 -3.10
N LEU A 117 -10.64 -1.36 -2.96
CA LEU A 117 -9.58 -1.37 -1.93
C LEU A 117 -8.34 -0.58 -2.35
N LEU A 118 -8.05 -0.46 -3.64
CA LEU A 118 -6.87 0.23 -4.16
C LEU A 118 -6.68 1.66 -3.61
N PRO A 119 -7.68 2.56 -3.62
CA PRO A 119 -7.46 3.91 -3.09
C PRO A 119 -7.18 3.91 -1.58
N GLY A 120 -7.71 2.96 -0.82
CA GLY A 120 -7.36 2.74 0.58
C GLY A 120 -5.92 2.29 0.76
N LEU A 121 -5.48 1.31 -0.04
CA LEU A 121 -4.10 0.84 -0.05
C LEU A 121 -3.11 1.96 -0.39
N LEU A 122 -3.37 2.73 -1.44
CA LEU A 122 -2.54 3.87 -1.84
C LEU A 122 -2.48 4.94 -0.75
N THR A 123 -3.62 5.22 -0.09
CA THR A 123 -3.68 6.14 1.05
C THR A 123 -2.78 5.63 2.17
N MET A 124 -2.89 4.36 2.56
CA MET A 124 -2.04 3.78 3.61
C MET A 124 -0.55 3.85 3.24
N LEU A 125 -0.17 3.56 2.00
CA LEU A 125 1.23 3.64 1.54
C LEU A 125 1.81 5.05 1.61
N VAL A 126 1.01 6.08 1.33
CA VAL A 126 1.39 7.49 1.55
C VAL A 126 1.67 7.75 3.03
N PHE A 127 0.82 7.24 3.92
CA PHE A 127 1.00 7.42 5.36
C PHE A 127 2.14 6.58 5.95
N VAL A 128 2.44 5.41 5.38
CA VAL A 128 3.66 4.66 5.72
C VAL A 128 4.90 5.47 5.37
N SER A 129 4.93 6.08 4.18
CA SER A 129 6.04 6.94 3.74
C SER A 129 6.15 8.18 4.64
N LEU A 130 5.03 8.78 5.03
CA LEU A 130 5.00 9.92 5.95
C LEU A 130 5.47 9.52 7.36
N SER A 131 5.08 8.33 7.84
CA SER A 131 5.56 7.77 9.10
C SER A 131 7.07 7.58 9.08
N ASP A 132 7.61 7.00 8.00
CA ASP A 132 9.06 6.84 7.80
C ASP A 132 9.78 8.20 7.78
N PHE A 133 9.19 9.20 7.14
CA PHE A 133 9.73 10.56 7.14
C PHE A 133 9.74 11.19 8.54
N LEU A 134 8.68 11.01 9.33
CA LEU A 134 8.60 11.58 10.68
C LEU A 134 9.49 10.82 11.68
N GLY A 135 9.53 9.50 11.57
CA GLY A 135 10.27 8.59 12.44
C GLY A 135 11.74 8.41 12.07
N GLY A 136 12.15 8.76 10.85
CA GLY A 136 13.53 8.66 10.41
C GLY A 136 13.96 7.36 9.76
N SER A 137 13.05 6.41 9.62
CA SER A 137 13.26 5.15 8.92
C SER A 137 13.17 5.34 7.39
N GLY A 138 13.62 4.34 6.62
CA GLY A 138 13.41 4.33 5.17
C GLY A 138 14.22 5.37 4.40
N TYR A 139 15.43 5.72 4.87
CA TYR A 139 16.21 6.83 4.32
C TYR A 139 16.87 6.52 2.96
N GLY A 140 17.10 7.58 2.19
CA GLY A 140 17.78 7.52 0.90
C GLY A 140 19.30 7.42 0.99
N VAL A 141 19.92 7.14 -0.15
CA VAL A 141 21.36 7.24 -0.35
C VAL A 141 21.84 8.68 -0.19
N GLU A 142 23.13 8.82 0.07
CA GLU A 142 23.78 10.11 0.27
C GLU A 142 23.77 10.92 -1.04
N THR A 143 23.63 12.24 -0.92
CA THR A 143 23.45 13.12 -2.07
C THR A 143 24.02 14.51 -1.82
N THR A 144 24.50 15.12 -2.89
CA THR A 144 24.94 16.53 -2.92
C THR A 144 23.87 17.46 -3.47
N MET A 145 22.71 16.93 -3.88
CA MET A 145 21.62 17.70 -4.47
C MET A 145 21.09 18.78 -3.52
N PRO A 146 20.62 19.95 -4.04
CA PRO A 146 20.23 21.08 -3.22
C PRO A 146 18.99 20.80 -2.35
N TRP A 147 18.12 19.87 -2.76
CA TRP A 147 16.94 19.42 -1.99
C TRP A 147 17.23 18.22 -1.07
N GLY A 148 18.49 17.80 -0.91
CA GLY A 148 18.87 16.75 0.02
C GLY A 148 18.62 17.16 1.47
N LEU A 149 18.06 16.25 2.28
CA LEU A 149 17.73 16.49 3.69
C LEU A 149 18.72 15.78 4.62
N ARG A 150 19.01 16.40 5.76
CA ARG A 150 19.75 15.77 6.87
C ARG A 150 18.75 15.12 7.81
N LEU A 151 18.94 13.82 8.07
CA LEU A 151 18.16 13.10 9.08
C LEU A 151 18.84 13.30 10.44
N PHE A 152 18.09 13.74 11.46
CA PHE A 152 18.53 13.86 12.88
C PHE A 152 19.98 14.34 13.06
N ASP A 153 20.30 15.51 12.51
CA ASP A 153 21.61 16.17 12.61
C ASP A 153 22.81 15.37 12.09
N LEU A 154 22.58 14.30 11.32
CA LEU A 154 23.65 13.62 10.61
C LEU A 154 24.36 14.61 9.66
N PRO A 155 25.71 14.54 9.57
CA PRO A 155 26.48 15.49 8.78
C PRO A 155 26.19 15.39 7.27
N VAL A 156 25.64 14.25 6.84
CA VAL A 156 25.42 13.90 5.44
C VAL A 156 24.00 14.20 4.99
N LYS A 157 23.87 14.84 3.81
CA LYS A 157 22.60 15.03 3.12
C LYS A 157 22.22 13.74 2.39
N ARG A 158 20.95 13.37 2.46
CA ARG A 158 20.39 12.19 1.80
C ARG A 158 19.20 12.56 0.93
N HIS A 159 18.93 11.73 -0.07
CA HIS A 159 17.69 11.87 -0.82
C HIS A 159 16.48 11.70 0.12
N PRO A 160 15.52 12.64 0.13
CA PRO A 160 14.28 12.50 0.89
C PRO A 160 13.33 11.52 0.20
N VAL A 161 13.76 10.26 0.09
CA VAL A 161 13.07 9.18 -0.63
C VAL A 161 11.63 9.01 -0.14
N GLN A 162 11.39 9.17 1.16
CA GLN A 162 10.07 9.11 1.75
C GLN A 162 9.11 10.15 1.15
N LEU A 163 9.59 11.36 0.84
CA LEU A 163 8.78 12.38 0.17
C LEU A 163 8.55 12.04 -1.30
N TYR A 164 9.52 11.39 -1.96
CA TYR A 164 9.31 10.90 -3.33
C TYR A 164 8.23 9.81 -3.36
N GLU A 165 8.24 8.90 -2.37
CA GLU A 165 7.21 7.86 -2.21
C GLU A 165 5.82 8.46 -1.94
N VAL A 166 5.73 9.50 -1.11
CA VAL A 166 4.49 10.27 -0.91
C VAL A 166 3.99 10.85 -2.23
N LEU A 167 4.85 11.50 -3.02
CA LEU A 167 4.46 12.08 -4.31
C LEU A 167 3.96 11.02 -5.30
N VAL A 168 4.63 9.88 -5.39
CA VAL A 168 4.20 8.75 -6.23
C VAL A 168 2.85 8.20 -5.77
N GLY A 169 2.66 8.02 -4.46
CA GLY A 169 1.40 7.56 -3.88
C GLY A 169 0.25 8.52 -4.13
N LEU A 170 0.48 9.83 -3.98
CA LEU A 170 -0.51 10.87 -4.27
C LEU A 170 -0.83 10.97 -5.76
N ALA A 171 0.15 10.82 -6.65
CA ALA A 171 -0.08 10.79 -8.09
C ALA A 171 -0.95 9.59 -8.49
N ALA A 172 -0.66 8.41 -7.96
CA ALA A 172 -1.47 7.22 -8.16
C ALA A 172 -2.90 7.41 -7.61
N LEU A 173 -3.03 7.86 -6.36
CA LEU A 173 -4.34 8.10 -5.74
C LEU A 173 -5.16 9.15 -6.50
N GLY A 174 -4.52 10.24 -6.93
CA GLY A 174 -5.14 11.29 -7.74
C GLY A 174 -5.62 10.76 -9.10
N SER A 175 -4.84 9.89 -9.74
CA SER A 175 -5.26 9.25 -10.99
C SER A 175 -6.48 8.35 -10.81
N TRP A 176 -6.59 7.64 -9.68
CA TRP A 176 -7.78 6.86 -9.34
C TRP A 176 -9.00 7.76 -9.24
N PHE A 177 -8.94 8.82 -8.42
CA PHE A 177 -10.03 9.78 -8.26
C PHE A 177 -10.43 10.46 -9.57
N TYR A 178 -9.45 10.81 -10.42
CA TYR A 178 -9.70 11.38 -11.73
C TYR A 178 -10.51 10.43 -12.63
N LEU A 179 -10.18 9.14 -12.65
CA LEU A 179 -10.87 8.13 -13.48
C LEU A 179 -12.29 7.81 -12.99
N VAL A 180 -12.57 8.00 -11.70
CA VAL A 180 -13.89 7.75 -11.12
C VAL A 180 -14.72 9.01 -10.86
N ARG A 181 -14.22 10.21 -11.19
CA ARG A 181 -14.85 11.50 -10.82
C ARG A 181 -16.30 11.67 -11.29
N GLY A 182 -16.65 11.09 -12.43
CA GLY A 182 -18.01 11.11 -12.99
C GLY A 182 -18.93 10.00 -12.47
N ARG A 183 -18.41 9.09 -11.65
CA ARG A 183 -19.15 7.94 -11.10
C ARG A 183 -19.67 8.31 -9.72
N THR A 184 -20.97 8.52 -9.60
CA THR A 184 -21.61 8.81 -8.30
C THR A 184 -22.03 7.53 -7.60
N ARG A 185 -22.75 6.64 -8.32
CA ARG A 185 -23.16 5.33 -7.83
C ARG A 185 -23.36 4.39 -9.00
N LEU A 186 -22.61 3.30 -9.01
CA LEU A 186 -22.84 2.20 -9.93
C LEU A 186 -23.76 1.16 -9.25
N PRO A 187 -24.65 0.49 -10.00
CA PRO A 187 -25.38 -0.64 -9.45
C PRO A 187 -24.42 -1.70 -8.91
N ALA A 188 -24.87 -2.47 -7.91
CA ALA A 188 -24.03 -3.49 -7.28
C ALA A 188 -23.58 -4.51 -8.35
N GLY A 189 -22.26 -4.73 -8.44
CA GLY A 189 -21.66 -5.62 -9.44
C GLY A 189 -21.65 -5.09 -10.89
N ALA A 190 -22.15 -3.88 -11.14
CA ALA A 190 -22.45 -3.43 -12.50
C ALA A 190 -21.28 -2.81 -13.27
N ASN A 191 -20.13 -2.51 -12.66
CA ASN A 191 -18.98 -2.05 -13.44
C ASN A 191 -17.65 -2.04 -12.67
N TYR A 192 -16.82 -3.06 -12.94
CA TYR A 192 -15.37 -2.98 -12.80
C TYR A 192 -14.81 -2.27 -14.02
N THR A 193 -14.32 -1.04 -13.87
CA THR A 193 -13.54 -0.43 -14.94
C THR A 193 -12.09 -0.82 -14.74
N ARG A 194 -11.61 -1.76 -15.55
CA ARG A 194 -10.21 -2.22 -15.58
C ARG A 194 -9.22 -1.06 -15.44
N ASN A 195 -9.49 0.08 -16.08
CA ASN A 195 -8.59 1.23 -16.06
C ASN A 195 -8.45 1.90 -14.69
N SER A 196 -9.50 1.93 -13.84
CA SER A 196 -9.40 2.55 -12.50
C SER A 196 -8.50 1.77 -11.54
N ILE A 197 -8.28 0.47 -11.77
CA ILE A 197 -7.23 -0.26 -11.03
C ILE A 197 -5.87 -0.23 -11.75
N LEU A 198 -5.85 -0.43 -13.07
CA LEU A 198 -4.59 -0.67 -13.78
C LEU A 198 -3.72 0.58 -13.88
N ILE A 199 -4.32 1.74 -14.22
CA ILE A 199 -3.56 2.99 -14.42
C ILE A 199 -2.93 3.46 -13.10
N PRO A 200 -3.67 3.57 -11.98
CA PRO A 200 -3.05 3.97 -10.71
C PRO A 200 -2.01 2.97 -10.21
N SER A 201 -2.25 1.66 -10.41
CA SER A 201 -1.27 0.62 -10.05
C SER A 201 0.02 0.74 -10.87
N ALA A 202 -0.08 1.03 -12.17
CA ALA A 202 1.07 1.25 -13.04
C ALA A 202 1.83 2.53 -12.67
N ILE A 203 1.13 3.62 -12.35
CA ILE A 203 1.75 4.87 -11.87
C ILE A 203 2.51 4.62 -10.57
N TYR A 204 1.88 3.95 -9.60
CA TYR A 204 2.51 3.65 -8.32
C TYR A 204 3.73 2.73 -8.51
N ALA A 205 3.57 1.63 -9.24
CA ALA A 205 4.63 0.66 -9.49
C ALA A 205 5.80 1.29 -10.27
N GLY A 206 5.52 2.01 -11.36
CA GLY A 206 6.54 2.70 -12.16
C GLY A 206 7.29 3.77 -11.34
N GLY A 207 6.56 4.58 -10.57
CA GLY A 207 7.16 5.55 -9.67
C GLY A 207 8.01 4.90 -8.59
N ARG A 208 7.54 3.80 -7.97
CA ARG A 208 8.30 3.04 -6.98
C ARG A 208 9.56 2.44 -7.55
N LEU A 209 9.58 1.94 -8.79
CA LEU A 209 10.80 1.43 -9.42
C LEU A 209 11.91 2.48 -9.48
N PHE A 210 11.55 3.70 -9.88
CA PHE A 210 12.47 4.82 -9.94
C PHE A 210 12.92 5.26 -8.55
N VAL A 211 11.97 5.45 -7.63
CA VAL A 211 12.25 5.95 -6.28
C VAL A 211 13.08 4.94 -5.47
N GLU A 212 12.81 3.65 -5.63
CA GLU A 212 13.52 2.57 -4.93
C GLU A 212 15.01 2.57 -5.26
N ALA A 213 15.43 3.07 -6.44
CA ALA A 213 16.85 3.19 -6.79
C ALA A 213 17.63 4.12 -5.81
N PHE A 214 16.96 5.15 -5.29
CA PHE A 214 17.54 6.09 -4.34
C PHE A 214 17.47 5.62 -2.89
N ARG A 215 16.80 4.51 -2.60
CA ARG A 215 16.64 3.99 -1.23
C ARG A 215 17.93 3.30 -0.77
N ALA A 216 18.38 3.59 0.46
CA ALA A 216 19.62 3.02 0.99
C ALA A 216 19.40 1.70 1.75
N ASN A 217 18.26 1.56 2.42
CA ASN A 217 17.96 0.42 3.31
C ASN A 217 16.94 -0.55 2.69
N SER A 218 17.05 -0.81 1.39
CA SER A 218 16.18 -1.76 0.69
C SER A 218 16.40 -3.20 1.14
N VAL A 219 15.33 -4.00 1.17
CA VAL A 219 15.43 -5.45 1.35
C VAL A 219 15.95 -6.07 0.05
N VAL A 220 17.05 -6.80 0.17
CA VAL A 220 17.77 -7.41 -0.96
C VAL A 220 17.70 -8.93 -0.85
N VAL A 221 17.55 -9.61 -1.98
CA VAL A 221 17.56 -11.08 -2.10
C VAL A 221 18.59 -11.50 -3.15
N GLY A 222 19.31 -12.59 -2.87
CA GLY A 222 20.35 -13.13 -3.75
C GLY A 222 21.47 -12.12 -4.01
N ASP A 223 21.90 -12.03 -5.27
CA ASP A 223 23.08 -11.26 -5.71
C ASP A 223 22.86 -9.72 -5.81
N GLY A 224 21.94 -9.15 -5.04
CA GLY A 224 21.70 -7.70 -5.05
C GLY A 224 20.32 -7.25 -5.51
N TRP A 225 19.39 -8.17 -5.78
CA TRP A 225 18.06 -7.82 -6.27
C TRP A 225 17.19 -7.24 -5.16
N ARG A 226 16.69 -6.01 -5.35
CA ARG A 226 15.78 -5.36 -4.40
C ARG A 226 14.39 -5.95 -4.55
N VAL A 227 13.84 -6.51 -3.47
CA VAL A 227 12.54 -7.20 -3.48
C VAL A 227 11.41 -6.29 -3.97
N VAL A 228 11.42 -5.03 -3.51
CA VAL A 228 10.43 -4.03 -3.93
C VAL A 228 10.49 -3.78 -5.44
N GLN A 229 11.68 -3.73 -6.03
CA GLN A 229 11.81 -3.54 -7.48
C GLN A 229 11.21 -4.72 -8.24
N LEU A 230 11.47 -5.96 -7.81
CA LEU A 230 10.91 -7.15 -8.42
C LEU A 230 9.37 -7.15 -8.34
N LEU A 231 8.81 -6.82 -7.18
CA LEU A 231 7.35 -6.73 -6.99
C LEU A 231 6.73 -5.63 -7.86
N CYS A 232 7.32 -4.44 -7.89
CA CYS A 232 6.82 -3.35 -8.71
C CYS A 232 6.95 -3.65 -10.22
N LEU A 233 8.01 -4.32 -10.65
CA LEU A 233 8.12 -4.81 -12.03
C LEU A 233 7.00 -5.79 -12.36
N ALA A 234 6.72 -6.76 -11.48
CA ALA A 234 5.65 -7.72 -11.68
C ALA A 234 4.27 -7.04 -11.76
N VAL A 235 3.98 -6.10 -10.86
CA VAL A 235 2.73 -5.33 -10.86
C VAL A 235 2.61 -4.48 -12.13
N LEU A 236 3.67 -3.80 -12.54
CA LEU A 236 3.69 -2.97 -13.74
C LEU A 236 3.49 -3.81 -15.00
N ALA A 237 4.20 -4.93 -15.12
CA ALA A 237 4.07 -5.86 -16.24
C ALA A 237 2.66 -6.45 -16.32
N ALA A 238 2.10 -6.89 -15.19
CA ALA A 238 0.72 -7.37 -15.11
C ALA A 238 -0.28 -6.28 -15.50
N ALA A 239 -0.07 -5.05 -15.03
CA ALA A 239 -0.96 -3.93 -15.35
C ALA A 239 -0.97 -3.62 -16.86
N LEU A 240 0.22 -3.55 -17.47
CA LEU A 240 0.38 -3.29 -18.91
C LEU A 240 -0.14 -4.44 -19.77
N TRP A 241 0.16 -5.68 -19.40
CA TRP A 241 -0.32 -6.86 -20.11
C TRP A 241 -1.85 -6.94 -20.08
N LEU A 242 -2.44 -6.72 -18.91
CA LEU A 242 -3.89 -6.65 -18.77
C LEU A 242 -4.45 -5.50 -19.62
N TYR A 243 -3.83 -4.32 -19.60
CA TYR A 243 -4.29 -3.20 -20.42
C TYR A 243 -4.27 -3.52 -21.93
N ALA A 244 -3.18 -4.11 -22.42
CA ALA A 244 -3.01 -4.48 -23.82
C ALA A 244 -3.97 -5.61 -24.24
N ALA A 245 -4.16 -6.63 -23.41
CA ALA A 245 -5.12 -7.70 -23.64
C ALA A 245 -6.59 -7.23 -23.64
N ALA A 246 -6.86 -6.00 -23.22
CA ALA A 246 -8.18 -5.37 -23.27
C ALA A 246 -8.45 -4.62 -24.58
N ALA A 247 -7.42 -4.28 -25.36
CA ALA A 247 -7.61 -3.54 -26.60
C ALA A 247 -8.40 -4.43 -27.58
N PRO A 248 -9.53 -3.96 -28.15
CA PRO A 248 -10.25 -4.74 -29.14
C PRO A 248 -9.30 -5.03 -30.29
N ALA A 249 -9.18 -6.30 -30.67
CA ALA A 249 -8.55 -6.70 -31.92
C ALA A 249 -9.15 -5.82 -33.03
N GLY A 250 -8.27 -5.12 -33.75
CA GLY A 250 -8.64 -4.10 -34.71
C GLY A 250 -9.72 -4.57 -35.68
N SER A 251 -10.64 -3.65 -35.96
CA SER A 251 -11.60 -3.67 -37.04
C SER A 251 -10.92 -3.71 -38.43
N GLU A 252 -10.31 -4.83 -38.80
CA GLU A 252 -9.69 -5.03 -40.13
C GLU A 252 -10.68 -5.51 -41.21
N ASN A 253 -12.00 -5.45 -40.99
CA ASN A 253 -13.00 -5.92 -41.96
C ASN A 253 -13.82 -4.79 -42.60
N GLY A 254 -13.17 -3.75 -43.11
CA GLY A 254 -13.92 -2.71 -43.82
C GLY A 254 -13.08 -1.78 -44.66
N VAL A 255 -12.49 -2.28 -45.76
CA VAL A 255 -12.53 -1.66 -47.12
C VAL A 255 -12.04 -2.73 -48.12
N LYS A 256 -12.96 -3.54 -48.64
CA LYS A 256 -12.88 -4.14 -49.98
C LYS A 256 -14.25 -4.04 -50.62
N ALA A 257 -14.54 -2.87 -51.17
CA ALA A 257 -15.58 -2.66 -52.16
C ALA A 257 -15.10 -1.51 -53.05
N GLY A 258 -14.51 -1.88 -54.18
CA GLY A 258 -14.01 -1.05 -55.26
C GLY A 258 -13.71 -1.94 -56.43
#